data_AF-A0A0Q9A3F1-F1
#
_entry.id   AF-A0A0Q9A3F1-F1
#
_cell.length_a   1.000
_cell.length_b   1.000
_cell.length_c   1.000
_cell.angle_alpha   90.00
_cell.angle_beta   90.00
_cell.angle_gamma   90.00
#
_symmetry.space_group_name_H-M   'P 1'
#
loop_
_entity.id
_entity.type
_entity.pdbx_description
1 polymer ?
#
loop_
_entity_poly.entity_id
_entity_poly.type
_entity_poly.pdbx_seq_one_letter_code
_entity_poly.pdbx_strand_id
1 'polypeptide(L)'
;MKKLLLLLIVLCTFGCKKFVVSFEQPTDRKLDNLKLEVFLDKKKVKDINLKAADGMPGYETSGFSISDEGKHQLQVKVKDTTFTYDIKYPEEKFILITAHLKQNGKVHIGILKKQYKFRFSK
;
A
#
# COMPACT_ATOMS: atom_id res chain seq x y z
N MET A 1 -22.59 29.67 15.61
CA MET A 1 -21.87 29.19 14.41
C MET A 1 -20.49 28.59 14.69
N LYS A 2 -19.67 29.14 15.60
CA LYS A 2 -18.33 28.57 15.94
C LYS A 2 -18.35 27.11 16.44
N LYS A 3 -19.36 26.72 17.23
CA LYS A 3 -19.50 25.35 17.76
C LYS A 3 -19.75 24.29 16.68
N LEU A 4 -20.48 24.66 15.61
CA LEU A 4 -20.76 23.76 14.49
C LEU A 4 -19.50 23.54 13.64
N LEU A 5 -18.67 24.58 13.49
CA LEU A 5 -17.40 24.48 12.77
C LEU A 5 -16.39 23.56 13.50
N LEU A 6 -16.30 23.66 14.83
CA LEU A 6 -15.50 22.73 15.63
C LEU A 6 -16.01 21.29 15.52
N LEU A 7 -17.34 21.08 15.54
CA LEU A 7 -17.93 19.75 15.38
C LEU A 7 -17.60 19.14 14.01
N LEU A 8 -17.67 19.95 12.94
CA LEU A 8 -17.34 19.52 11.59
C LEU A 8 -15.86 19.13 11.45
N ILE A 9 -14.96 19.92 12.05
CA ILE A 9 -13.52 19.62 12.07
C ILE A 9 -13.26 18.30 12.80
N VAL A 10 -13.90 18.07 13.94
CA VAL A 10 -13.77 16.82 14.72
C VAL A 10 -14.30 15.62 13.91
N LEU A 11 -15.48 15.71 13.29
CA LEU A 11 -16.01 14.61 12.45
C LEU A 11 -15.13 14.31 11.23
N CYS A 12 -14.49 15.30 10.62
CA CYS A 12 -13.57 15.09 9.51
C CYS A 12 -12.25 14.42 9.93
N THR A 13 -11.77 14.63 11.15
CA THR A 13 -10.48 14.06 11.60
C THR A 13 -10.56 12.62 12.09
N PHE A 14 -11.70 12.16 12.59
CA PHE A 14 -11.87 10.80 13.15
C PHE A 14 -12.35 9.75 12.14
N GLY A 15 -12.71 10.14 10.91
CA GLY A 15 -13.35 9.26 9.92
C GLY A 15 -12.48 8.78 8.75
N CYS A 16 -11.20 9.17 8.67
CA CYS A 16 -10.39 8.86 7.48
C CYS A 16 -9.91 7.40 7.51
N LYS A 17 -10.71 6.52 6.92
CA LYS A 17 -10.37 5.12 6.64
C LYS A 17 -9.09 5.08 5.81
N LYS A 18 -8.17 4.18 6.14
CA LYS A 18 -6.90 4.06 5.42
C LYS A 18 -6.40 2.64 5.34
N PHE A 19 -5.80 2.29 4.21
CA PHE A 19 -4.88 1.17 4.11
C PHE A 19 -3.51 1.58 4.63
N VAL A 20 -2.83 0.67 5.31
CA VAL A 20 -1.42 0.80 5.67
C VAL A 20 -0.64 -0.10 4.73
N VAL A 21 0.15 0.50 3.86
CA VAL A 21 0.90 -0.20 2.82
C VAL A 21 2.39 -0.10 3.13
N SER A 22 3.02 -1.25 3.32
CA SER A 22 4.47 -1.37 3.49
C SER A 22 5.10 -1.83 2.19
N PHE A 23 6.16 -1.15 1.76
CA PHE A 23 6.96 -1.46 0.59
C PHE A 23 8.29 -2.06 1.07
N GLU A 24 8.45 -3.35 0.89
CA GLU A 24 9.71 -4.03 1.19
C GLU A 24 10.80 -3.54 0.24
N GLN A 25 11.92 -3.14 0.82
CA GLN A 25 13.12 -2.74 0.10
C GLN A 25 13.90 -4.01 -0.29
N PRO A 26 14.23 -4.19 -1.57
CA PRO A 26 14.83 -5.43 -2.04
C PRO A 26 16.25 -5.60 -1.52
N THR A 27 16.72 -6.84 -1.41
CA THR A 27 18.15 -7.14 -1.21
C THR A 27 18.89 -7.36 -2.54
N ASP A 28 18.16 -7.62 -3.63
CA ASP A 28 18.74 -7.68 -4.98
C ASP A 28 19.03 -6.27 -5.50
N ARG A 29 20.32 -5.91 -5.59
CA ARG A 29 20.80 -4.62 -6.09
C ARG A 29 20.39 -4.33 -7.54
N LYS A 30 19.96 -5.31 -8.33
CA LYS A 30 19.40 -5.08 -9.68
C LYS A 30 18.06 -4.34 -9.65
N LEU A 31 17.37 -4.35 -8.51
CA LEU A 31 16.13 -3.63 -8.29
C LEU A 31 16.35 -2.24 -7.66
N ASP A 32 17.61 -1.85 -7.43
CA ASP A 32 17.93 -0.54 -6.88
C ASP A 32 17.48 0.59 -7.82
N ASN A 33 16.92 1.64 -7.25
CA ASN A 33 16.31 2.79 -7.94
C ASN A 33 15.14 2.43 -8.89
N LEU A 34 14.61 1.21 -8.81
CA LEU A 34 13.41 0.85 -9.58
C LEU A 34 12.22 1.68 -9.08
N LYS A 35 11.66 2.49 -9.98
CA LYS A 35 10.45 3.27 -9.71
C LYS A 35 9.20 2.39 -9.75
N LEU A 36 8.40 2.47 -8.69
CA LEU A 36 7.04 1.94 -8.61
C LEU A 36 6.06 3.11 -8.51
N GLU A 37 5.07 3.12 -9.39
CA GLU A 37 3.94 4.05 -9.33
C GLU A 37 2.73 3.31 -8.77
N VAL A 38 2.16 3.82 -7.68
CA VAL A 38 1.10 3.15 -6.95
C VAL A 38 -0.20 3.92 -7.11
N PHE A 39 -1.25 3.19 -7.47
CA PHE A 39 -2.59 3.72 -7.66
C PHE A 39 -3.57 2.97 -6.77
N LEU A 40 -4.51 3.71 -6.20
CA LEU A 40 -5.66 3.18 -5.48
C LEU A 40 -6.91 3.70 -6.17
N ASP A 41 -7.78 2.80 -6.60
CA ASP A 41 -9.01 3.11 -7.34
C ASP A 41 -8.74 4.04 -8.53
N LYS A 42 -7.71 3.70 -9.31
CA LYS A 42 -7.21 4.45 -10.49
C LYS A 42 -6.61 5.83 -10.19
N LYS A 43 -6.63 6.29 -8.94
CA LYS A 43 -5.96 7.51 -8.52
C LYS A 43 -4.52 7.21 -8.10
N LYS A 44 -3.56 7.93 -8.65
CA LYS A 44 -2.16 7.84 -8.21
C LYS A 44 -2.05 8.33 -6.77
N VAL A 45 -1.51 7.49 -5.88
CA VAL A 45 -1.38 7.78 -4.44
C VAL A 45 0.07 7.89 -3.98
N LYS A 46 1.02 7.28 -4.69
CA LYS A 46 2.44 7.29 -4.29
C LYS A 46 3.35 6.98 -5.48
N ASP A 47 4.49 7.63 -5.52
CA ASP A 47 5.68 7.18 -6.24
C ASP A 47 6.72 6.74 -5.22
N ILE A 48 7.37 5.61 -5.45
CA ILE A 48 8.48 5.12 -4.63
C ILE A 48 9.60 4.61 -5.53
N ASN A 49 10.84 4.99 -5.20
CA ASN A 49 12.02 4.36 -5.78
C ASN A 49 12.54 3.35 -4.76
N LEU A 50 12.64 2.09 -5.16
CA LEU A 50 13.22 1.05 -4.30
C LEU A 50 14.69 1.38 -4.00
N LYS A 51 15.10 1.12 -2.77
CA LYS A 51 16.47 1.30 -2.29
C LYS A 51 16.99 -0.06 -1.87
N ALA A 52 17.89 -0.64 -2.65
CA ALA A 52 18.41 -1.95 -2.30
C ALA A 52 19.17 -1.89 -0.95
N ALA A 53 18.90 -2.85 -0.07
CA ALA A 53 19.52 -2.94 1.24
C ALA A 53 20.57 -4.05 1.28
N ASP A 54 21.64 -3.83 2.05
CA ASP A 54 22.67 -4.83 2.28
C ASP A 54 22.24 -5.78 3.41
N GLY A 55 22.10 -7.07 3.09
CA GLY A 55 21.77 -8.12 4.04
C GLY A 55 20.27 -8.27 4.31
N MET A 56 19.64 -7.32 5.02
CA MET A 56 18.24 -7.43 5.47
C MET A 56 17.33 -6.44 4.73
N PRO A 57 16.14 -6.85 4.26
CA PRO A 57 15.20 -5.92 3.62
C PRO A 57 14.70 -4.87 4.61
N GLY A 58 14.74 -3.61 4.19
CA GLY A 58 14.08 -2.49 4.87
C GLY A 58 12.61 -2.34 4.46
N TYR A 59 11.92 -1.35 5.03
CA TYR A 59 10.52 -1.07 4.67
C TYR A 59 10.23 0.43 4.62
N GLU A 60 9.55 0.87 3.57
CA GLU A 60 8.91 2.19 3.53
C GLU A 60 7.41 2.00 3.71
N THR A 61 6.80 2.64 4.71
CA THR A 61 5.36 2.50 4.98
C THR A 61 4.63 3.79 4.64
N SER A 62 3.44 3.66 4.04
CA SER A 62 2.55 4.79 3.71
C SER A 62 1.10 4.45 4.06
N GLY A 63 0.33 5.48 4.44
CA GLY A 63 -1.11 5.39 4.63
C GLY A 63 -1.85 5.88 3.39
N PHE A 64 -2.76 5.08 2.84
CA PHE A 64 -3.60 5.46 1.71
C PHE A 64 -5.05 5.62 2.17
N SER A 65 -5.53 6.86 2.17
CA SER A 65 -6.90 7.20 2.55
C SER A 65 -7.92 6.72 1.53
N ILE A 66 -9.06 6.24 2.03
CA ILE A 66 -10.23 5.84 1.24
C ILE A 66 -11.48 6.53 1.80
N SER A 67 -12.49 6.73 0.93
CA SER A 67 -13.78 7.28 1.35
C SER A 67 -14.65 6.22 2.05
N ASP A 68 -14.67 5.03 1.47
CA ASP A 68 -15.68 4.01 1.77
C ASP A 68 -15.07 2.67 2.16
N GLU A 69 -15.91 1.80 2.70
CA GLU A 69 -15.53 0.41 2.96
C GLU A 69 -15.85 -0.45 1.73
N GLY A 70 -15.33 -1.67 1.70
CA GLY A 70 -15.58 -2.64 0.64
C GLY A 70 -14.34 -2.90 -0.22
N LYS A 71 -14.60 -3.19 -1.49
CA LYS A 71 -13.58 -3.63 -2.45
C LYS A 71 -12.93 -2.42 -3.13
N HIS A 72 -11.61 -2.34 -3.03
CA HIS A 72 -10.77 -1.35 -3.70
C HIS A 72 -9.79 -2.04 -4.64
N GLN A 73 -9.32 -1.31 -5.65
CA GLN A 73 -8.33 -1.79 -6.60
C GLN A 73 -7.00 -1.10 -6.37
N LEU A 74 -6.02 -1.87 -5.90
CA LEU A 74 -4.63 -1.44 -5.79
C LEU A 74 -3.89 -1.82 -7.07
N GLN A 75 -3.24 -0.85 -7.69
CA GLN A 75 -2.37 -1.09 -8.84
C GLN A 75 -0.95 -0.63 -8.55
N VAL A 76 0.01 -1.45 -8.94
CA VAL A 76 1.44 -1.11 -8.90
C VAL A 76 1.95 -1.18 -10.33
N LYS A 77 2.33 -0.04 -10.87
CA LYS A 77 2.91 0.07 -12.20
C LYS A 77 4.43 0.16 -12.09
N VAL A 78 5.10 -0.65 -12.90
CA VAL A 78 6.55 -0.68 -13.03
C VAL A 78 6.91 -0.84 -14.51
N LYS A 79 7.66 0.12 -15.05
CA LYS A 79 7.94 0.20 -16.50
C LYS A 79 6.62 0.11 -17.28
N ASP A 80 6.52 -0.86 -18.19
CA ASP A 80 5.36 -1.07 -19.06
C ASP A 80 4.36 -2.10 -18.51
N THR A 81 4.52 -2.54 -17.25
CA THR A 81 3.67 -3.56 -16.63
C THR A 81 2.88 -2.98 -15.47
N THR A 82 1.57 -3.25 -15.44
CA THR A 82 0.68 -2.91 -14.33
C THR A 82 0.23 -4.18 -13.61
N PHE A 83 0.53 -4.27 -12.33
CA PHE A 83 0.05 -5.33 -11.44
C PHE A 83 -1.19 -4.83 -10.71
N THR A 84 -2.29 -5.56 -10.82
CA THR A 84 -3.59 -5.15 -10.26
C THR A 84 -4.06 -6.15 -9.22
N TYR A 85 -4.52 -5.65 -8.07
CA TYR A 85 -5.00 -6.47 -6.98
C TYR A 85 -6.26 -5.88 -6.37
N ASP A 86 -7.22 -6.76 -6.12
CA ASP A 86 -8.39 -6.43 -5.34
C ASP A 86 -8.07 -6.51 -3.85
N ILE A 87 -8.30 -5.44 -3.09
CA ILE A 87 -8.12 -5.41 -1.63
C ILE A 87 -9.44 -5.01 -0.97
N LYS A 88 -9.70 -5.50 0.24
CA LYS A 88 -10.95 -5.24 0.97
C LYS A 88 -10.70 -4.49 2.26
N TYR A 89 -11.42 -3.40 2.48
CA TYR A 89 -11.47 -2.72 3.76
C TYR A 89 -12.81 -3.01 4.44
N PRO A 90 -12.86 -3.33 5.75
CA PRO A 90 -11.78 -3.29 6.73
C PRO A 90 -10.99 -4.61 6.91
N GLU A 91 -11.20 -5.64 6.10
CA GLU A 91 -10.64 -6.97 6.33
C GLU A 91 -9.12 -7.05 6.10
N GLU A 92 -8.60 -6.30 5.11
CA GLU A 92 -7.23 -6.37 4.59
C GLU A 92 -6.51 -5.01 4.76
N LYS A 93 -6.63 -4.37 5.93
CA LYS A 93 -6.08 -3.03 6.19
C LYS A 93 -4.57 -2.91 5.98
N PHE A 94 -3.84 -3.99 6.22
CA PHE A 94 -2.38 -4.01 6.14
C PHE A 94 -1.94 -4.80 4.92
N ILE A 95 -1.20 -4.13 4.04
CA ILE A 95 -0.73 -4.67 2.77
C ILE A 95 0.79 -4.55 2.75
N LEU A 96 1.46 -5.65 2.46
CA LEU A 96 2.89 -5.65 2.17
C LEU A 96 3.06 -5.85 0.66
N ILE A 97 3.86 -4.99 0.04
CA ILE A 97 4.21 -5.04 -1.38
C ILE A 97 5.69 -5.40 -1.48
N THR A 98 6.00 -6.41 -2.27
CA THR A 98 7.36 -6.86 -2.52
C THR A 98 7.65 -6.86 -4.02
N ALA A 99 8.85 -6.43 -4.40
CA ALA A 99 9.33 -6.53 -5.76
C ALA A 99 10.43 -7.59 -5.82
N HIS A 100 10.35 -8.50 -6.79
CA HIS A 100 11.39 -9.49 -7.02
C HIS A 100 11.68 -9.67 -8.51
N LEU A 101 12.91 -10.07 -8.80
CA LEU A 101 13.36 -10.38 -10.14
C LEU A 101 13.18 -11.88 -10.41
N LYS A 102 12.44 -12.24 -11.45
CA LYS A 102 12.37 -13.63 -11.91
C LYS A 102 13.66 -14.01 -12.62
N GLN A 103 13.94 -15.32 -12.72
CA GLN A 103 15.14 -15.83 -13.40
C GLN A 103 15.30 -15.32 -14.84
N ASN A 104 14.19 -15.01 -15.52
CA ASN A 104 14.17 -14.45 -16.88
C ASN A 104 14.35 -12.91 -16.92
N GLY A 105 14.74 -12.27 -15.82
CA GLY A 105 14.98 -10.83 -15.74
C GLY A 105 13.71 -9.97 -15.68
N LYS A 106 12.52 -10.57 -15.65
CA LYS A 106 11.26 -9.81 -15.50
C LYS A 106 11.04 -9.45 -14.04
N VAL A 107 10.69 -8.18 -13.79
CA VAL A 107 10.22 -7.73 -12.47
C VAL A 107 8.83 -8.31 -12.22
N HIS A 108 8.61 -8.77 -11.01
CA HIS A 108 7.30 -9.17 -10.52
C HIS A 108 7.00 -8.49 -9.20
N ILE A 109 5.76 -8.04 -9.06
CA ILE A 109 5.25 -7.50 -7.82
C ILE A 109 4.43 -8.58 -7.14
N GLY A 110 4.73 -8.85 -5.88
CA GLY A 110 3.92 -9.67 -4.98
C GLY A 110 3.22 -8.78 -3.96
N ILE A 111 2.05 -9.19 -3.49
CA ILE A 111 1.44 -8.57 -2.33
C ILE A 111 1.01 -9.62 -1.30
N LEU A 112 1.17 -9.28 -0.03
CA LEU A 112 0.59 -10.01 1.10
C LEU A 112 -0.49 -9.14 1.73
N LYS A 113 -1.72 -9.66 1.78
CA LYS A 113 -2.87 -9.02 2.41
C LYS A 113 -3.06 -9.64 3.78
N LYS A 114 -2.82 -8.87 4.83
CA LYS A 114 -2.99 -9.38 6.18
C LYS A 114 -4.46 -9.25 6.59
N GLN A 115 -5.13 -10.40 6.67
CA GLN A 115 -6.49 -10.45 7.21
C GLN A 115 -6.46 -10.12 8.71
N TYR A 116 -7.21 -9.10 9.11
CA TYR A 116 -7.37 -8.76 10.51
C TYR A 116 -8.47 -9.64 11.10
N LYS A 117 -8.09 -10.86 11.53
CA LYS A 117 -8.98 -11.69 12.35
C LYS A 117 -8.99 -11.09 13.76
N PHE A 118 -9.86 -10.10 13.99
CA PHE A 118 -10.19 -9.69 15.36
C PHE A 118 -10.89 -10.89 16.03
N ARG A 119 -10.11 -11.77 16.66
CA ARG A 119 -10.65 -12.75 17.59
C ARG A 119 -10.74 -12.02 18.91
N PHE A 120 -11.96 -11.73 19.35
CA PHE A 120 -12.21 -11.60 20.78
C PHE A 120 -11.83 -12.95 21.39
N SER A 121 -10.63 -13.06 21.96
CA SER A 121 -10.30 -14.17 22.83
C SER A 121 -11.25 -14.06 24.01
N LYS A 122 -12.14 -15.06 24.09
CA LYS A 122 -13.13 -15.20 25.16
C LYS A 122 -12.43 -15.57 26.47
#